data_AF-A3ZQ05-F1
#
_entry.id   AF-A3ZQ05-F1
#
_cell.length_a   1.000
_cell.length_b   1.000
_cell.length_c   1.000
_cell.angle_alpha   90.00
_cell.angle_beta   90.00
_cell.angle_gamma   90.00
#
_symmetry.space_group_name_H-M   'P 1'
#
loop_
_entity.id
_entity.type
_entity.pdbx_description
1 polymer ?
#
loop_
_entity_poly.entity_id
_entity_poly.type
_entity_poly.pdbx_seq_one_letter_code
_entity_poly.pdbx_strand_id
1 'polypeptide(L)'
;MNPTEFAQAIQMLRSEDPMTYEEGYHWLQGDNLIQHIDEIVVLLQAETDPPTRAKFVELLGDADLAQYVPRLVQELSHDCREVRFWAYNQLSLSEHLIAREQADAYRLTHPGEDFF
;
A
#
# COMPACT_ATOMS: atom_id res chain seq x y z
N MET A 1 13.16 3.20 -20.43
CA MET A 1 11.78 3.20 -19.92
C MET A 1 10.99 2.20 -20.75
N ASN A 2 10.45 1.14 -20.15
CA ASN A 2 9.66 0.13 -20.85
C ASN A 2 8.27 0.05 -20.19
N PRO A 3 7.27 0.82 -20.66
CA PRO A 3 5.90 0.78 -20.15
C PRO A 3 5.29 -0.63 -20.09
N THR A 4 5.82 -1.55 -20.89
CA THR A 4 5.46 -2.97 -20.90
C THR A 4 5.83 -3.67 -19.58
N GLU A 5 6.99 -3.36 -19.00
CA GLU A 5 7.47 -4.01 -17.76
C GLU A 5 6.64 -3.58 -16.55
N PHE A 6 6.32 -2.28 -16.43
CA PHE A 6 5.42 -1.81 -15.40
C PHE A 6 4.03 -2.46 -15.50
N ALA A 7 3.44 -2.50 -16.70
CA ALA A 7 2.14 -3.14 -16.89
C ALA A 7 2.17 -4.64 -16.55
N GLN A 8 3.27 -5.33 -16.86
CA GLN A 8 3.47 -6.73 -16.49
C GLN A 8 3.58 -6.90 -14.97
N ALA A 9 4.34 -6.06 -14.28
CA ALA A 9 4.46 -6.11 -12.83
C ALA A 9 3.12 -5.85 -12.12
N ILE A 10 2.30 -4.91 -12.65
CA ILE A 10 0.93 -4.69 -12.16
C ILE A 10 0.03 -5.92 -12.38
N GLN A 11 0.18 -6.62 -13.51
CA GLN A 11 -0.56 -7.87 -13.73
C GLN A 11 -0.11 -8.98 -12.77
N MET A 12 1.20 -9.08 -12.52
CA MET A 12 1.78 -10.03 -11.58
C MET A 12 1.28 -9.78 -10.14
N LEU A 13 1.18 -8.52 -9.72
CA LEU A 13 0.64 -8.14 -8.41
C LEU A 13 -0.80 -8.67 -8.19
N ARG A 14 -1.58 -8.78 -9.26
CA ARG A 14 -2.95 -9.32 -9.24
C ARG A 14 -3.02 -10.85 -9.31
N SER A 15 -1.89 -11.53 -9.44
CA SER A 15 -1.86 -12.98 -9.46
C SER A 15 -2.28 -13.59 -8.12
N GLU A 16 -2.99 -14.70 -8.18
CA GLU A 16 -3.24 -15.58 -7.03
C GLU A 16 -2.07 -16.55 -6.78
N ASP A 17 -1.18 -16.73 -7.77
CA ASP A 17 0.04 -17.50 -7.60
C ASP A 17 1.06 -16.70 -6.77
N PRO A 18 1.48 -17.19 -5.58
CA PRO A 18 2.34 -16.43 -4.68
C PRO A 18 3.69 -16.06 -5.30
N MET A 19 4.30 -16.96 -6.07
CA MET A 19 5.61 -16.68 -6.69
C MET A 19 5.50 -15.55 -7.72
N THR A 20 4.48 -15.62 -8.58
CA THR A 20 4.21 -14.58 -9.57
C THR A 20 3.93 -13.24 -8.88
N TYR A 21 3.16 -13.25 -7.79
CA TYR A 21 2.90 -12.06 -6.99
C TYR A 21 4.20 -11.44 -6.45
N GLU A 22 5.04 -12.23 -5.78
CA GLU A 22 6.30 -11.76 -5.19
C GLU A 22 7.25 -11.20 -6.25
N GLU A 23 7.34 -11.83 -7.43
CA GLU A 23 8.14 -11.32 -8.55
C GLU A 23 7.67 -9.92 -9.00
N GLY A 24 6.36 -9.74 -9.15
CA GLY A 24 5.78 -8.44 -9.51
C GLY A 24 5.98 -7.40 -8.42
N TYR A 25 5.78 -7.80 -7.16
CA TYR A 25 5.95 -6.94 -5.99
C TYR A 25 7.40 -6.44 -5.89
N HIS A 26 8.38 -7.33 -5.92
CA HIS A 26 9.80 -6.97 -5.88
C HIS A 26 10.23 -6.10 -7.04
N TRP A 27 9.71 -6.32 -8.24
CA TRP A 27 9.99 -5.43 -9.37
C TRP A 27 9.48 -4.01 -9.10
N LEU A 28 8.33 -3.86 -8.44
CA LEU A 28 7.70 -2.57 -8.14
C LEU A 28 8.32 -1.84 -6.95
N GLN A 29 9.31 -2.39 -6.24
CA GLN A 29 9.97 -1.75 -5.10
C GLN A 29 11.12 -0.81 -5.53
N GLY A 30 11.63 -0.03 -4.57
CA GLY A 30 12.81 0.82 -4.76
C GLY A 30 12.63 1.89 -5.83
N ASP A 31 13.61 2.05 -6.73
CA ASP A 31 13.57 3.10 -7.77
C ASP A 31 12.35 2.96 -8.69
N ASN A 32 11.91 1.74 -8.97
CA ASN A 32 10.73 1.50 -9.82
C ASN A 32 9.44 1.99 -9.12
N LEU A 33 9.35 1.82 -7.80
CA LEU A 33 8.24 2.34 -7.01
C LEU A 33 8.16 3.86 -7.16
N ILE A 34 9.28 4.54 -6.89
CA ILE A 34 9.37 6.00 -6.91
C ILE A 34 9.07 6.54 -8.31
N GLN A 35 9.55 5.86 -9.35
CA GLN A 35 9.30 6.24 -10.73
C GLN A 35 7.82 6.14 -11.14
N HIS A 36 7.08 5.19 -10.57
CA HIS A 36 5.71 4.87 -10.97
C HIS A 36 4.65 5.15 -9.90
N ILE A 37 5.02 5.93 -8.87
CA ILE A 37 4.17 6.09 -7.69
C ILE A 37 2.84 6.78 -8.01
N ASP A 38 2.84 7.74 -8.94
CA ASP A 38 1.62 8.43 -9.34
C ASP A 38 0.68 7.51 -10.12
N GLU A 39 1.21 6.65 -11.01
CA GLU A 39 0.40 5.62 -11.67
C GLU A 39 -0.15 4.60 -10.66
N ILE A 40 0.64 4.20 -9.66
CA ILE A 40 0.18 3.31 -8.59
C ILE A 40 -0.95 3.95 -7.79
N VAL A 41 -0.87 5.25 -7.47
CA VAL A 41 -1.94 5.97 -6.78
C VAL A 41 -3.22 6.02 -7.61
N VAL A 42 -3.11 6.23 -8.93
CA VAL A 42 -4.26 6.17 -9.84
C VAL A 42 -4.89 4.77 -9.86
N LEU A 43 -4.07 3.72 -9.91
CA LEU A 43 -4.55 2.33 -9.85
C LEU A 43 -5.24 2.03 -8.52
N LEU A 44 -4.64 2.43 -7.39
CA LEU A 44 -5.23 2.29 -6.06
C LEU A 44 -6.59 3.02 -5.96
N GLN A 45 -6.74 4.19 -6.58
CA GLN A 45 -8.01 4.93 -6.62
C GLN A 45 -9.11 4.20 -7.39
N ALA A 46 -8.75 3.52 -8.47
CA ALA A 46 -9.70 2.76 -9.29
C ALA A 46 -9.96 1.34 -8.77
N GLU A 47 -9.10 0.81 -7.89
CA GLU A 47 -9.19 -0.56 -7.43
C GLU A 47 -10.37 -0.79 -6.46
N THR A 48 -11.20 -1.76 -6.80
CA THR A 48 -12.43 -2.11 -6.06
C THR A 48 -12.34 -3.46 -5.38
N ASP A 49 -11.42 -4.32 -5.82
CA ASP A 49 -11.16 -5.60 -5.18
C ASP A 49 -10.32 -5.39 -3.90
N PRO A 50 -10.84 -5.70 -2.70
CA PRO A 50 -10.13 -5.38 -1.45
C PRO A 50 -8.76 -6.07 -1.28
N PRO A 51 -8.58 -7.36 -1.62
CA PRO A 51 -7.25 -7.99 -1.60
C PRO A 51 -6.25 -7.30 -2.52
N THR A 52 -6.64 -6.94 -3.74
CA THR A 52 -5.76 -6.20 -4.65
C THR A 52 -5.48 -4.78 -4.15
N ARG A 53 -6.50 -4.11 -3.59
CA ARG A 53 -6.35 -2.79 -2.97
C ARG A 53 -5.34 -2.83 -1.83
N ALA A 54 -5.40 -3.83 -0.96
CA ALA A 54 -4.46 -4.03 0.14
C ALA A 54 -2.99 -4.08 -0.34
N LYS A 55 -2.71 -4.83 -1.41
CA LYS A 55 -1.37 -4.89 -2.03
C LYS A 55 -0.91 -3.51 -2.55
N PHE A 56 -1.81 -2.71 -3.12
CA PHE A 56 -1.47 -1.34 -3.52
C PHE A 56 -1.23 -0.41 -2.34
N VAL A 57 -1.94 -0.59 -1.23
CA VAL A 57 -1.70 0.16 0.02
C VAL A 57 -0.32 -0.18 0.60
N GLU A 58 0.05 -1.46 0.58
CA GLU A 58 1.37 -1.93 0.97
C GLU A 58 2.47 -1.24 0.13
N LEU A 59 2.39 -1.34 -1.20
CA LEU A 59 3.33 -0.68 -2.11
C LEU A 59 3.40 0.83 -1.91
N LEU A 60 2.26 1.51 -1.73
CA LEU A 60 2.25 2.95 -1.49
C LEU A 60 2.99 3.31 -0.19
N GLY A 61 2.87 2.46 0.83
CA GLY A 61 3.58 2.61 2.10
C GLY A 61 5.09 2.37 1.99
N ASP A 62 5.51 1.38 1.21
CA ASP A 62 6.92 1.06 0.96
C ASP A 62 7.70 2.23 0.33
N ALA A 63 7.02 3.17 -0.32
CA ALA A 63 7.64 4.37 -0.86
C ALA A 63 8.12 5.32 0.25
N ASP A 64 7.51 5.23 1.43
CA ASP A 64 7.73 6.06 2.62
C ASP A 64 7.89 7.56 2.31
N LEU A 65 6.96 8.10 1.50
CA LEU A 65 6.93 9.51 1.12
C LEU A 65 5.84 10.25 1.90
N ALA A 66 6.24 11.31 2.62
CA ALA A 66 5.34 12.11 3.46
C ALA A 66 4.07 12.60 2.73
N GLN A 67 4.15 12.86 1.42
CA GLN A 67 3.02 13.34 0.64
C GLN A 67 1.88 12.32 0.48
N TYR A 68 2.14 11.02 0.66
CA TYR A 68 1.14 9.96 0.57
C TYR A 68 0.59 9.51 1.93
N VAL A 69 1.10 10.06 3.03
CA VAL A 69 0.56 9.81 4.39
C VAL A 69 -0.95 10.09 4.47
N PRO A 70 -1.49 11.21 3.95
CA PRO A 70 -2.93 11.44 3.98
C PRO A 70 -3.74 10.37 3.25
N ARG A 71 -3.15 9.76 2.20
CA ARG A 71 -3.80 8.67 1.48
C ARG A 71 -3.82 7.40 2.32
N LEU A 72 -2.71 7.01 2.92
CA LEU A 72 -2.68 5.86 3.83
C LEU A 72 -3.68 6.03 5.00
N VAL A 73 -3.78 7.25 5.55
CA VAL A 73 -4.78 7.56 6.60
C VAL A 73 -6.21 7.36 6.12
N GLN A 74 -6.51 7.69 4.86
CA GLN A 74 -7.84 7.44 4.29
C GLN A 74 -8.18 5.94 4.29
N GLU A 75 -7.21 5.07 4.00
CA GLU A 75 -7.40 3.62 3.92
C GLU A 75 -7.66 2.98 5.30
N LEU A 76 -7.31 3.64 6.41
CA LEU A 76 -7.70 3.21 7.76
C LEU A 76 -9.22 3.17 8.00
N SER A 77 -9.99 3.86 7.14
CA SER A 77 -11.46 3.86 7.20
C SER A 77 -12.13 2.83 6.29
N HIS A 78 -11.34 2.02 5.57
CA HIS A 78 -11.87 1.05 4.61
C HIS A 78 -12.61 -0.12 5.30
N ASP A 79 -13.67 -0.64 4.69
CA ASP A 79 -14.50 -1.70 5.29
C ASP A 79 -13.75 -3.05 5.44
N CYS A 80 -12.83 -3.32 4.52
CA CYS A 80 -11.99 -4.53 4.55
C CYS A 80 -10.84 -4.41 5.56
N ARG A 81 -10.74 -5.40 6.47
CA ARG A 81 -9.69 -5.50 7.51
C ARG A 81 -8.28 -5.52 6.92
N GLU A 82 -8.06 -6.23 5.81
CA GLU A 82 -6.73 -6.35 5.21
C GLU A 82 -6.19 -5.03 4.69
N VAL A 83 -7.07 -4.20 4.10
CA VAL A 83 -6.72 -2.84 3.66
C VAL A 83 -6.34 -1.96 4.86
N ARG A 84 -7.11 -2.02 5.95
CA ARG A 84 -6.81 -1.27 7.17
C ARG A 84 -5.52 -1.74 7.83
N PHE A 85 -5.28 -3.04 7.85
CA PHE A 85 -4.06 -3.65 8.38
C PHE A 85 -2.82 -3.10 7.69
N TRP A 86 -2.79 -3.11 6.36
CA TRP A 86 -1.65 -2.58 5.61
C TRP A 86 -1.49 -1.08 5.77
N ALA A 87 -2.59 -0.32 5.73
CA ALA A 87 -2.55 1.11 5.98
C ALA A 87 -1.94 1.45 7.36
N TYR A 88 -2.38 0.74 8.40
CA TYR A 88 -1.84 0.90 9.75
C TYR A 88 -0.36 0.52 9.82
N ASN A 89 0.02 -0.65 9.32
CA ASN A 89 1.40 -1.12 9.39
C ASN A 89 2.36 -0.14 8.71
N GLN A 90 2.01 0.30 7.51
CA GLN A 90 2.81 1.24 6.74
C GLN A 90 2.94 2.60 7.45
N LEU A 91 1.85 3.11 8.04
CA LEU A 91 1.92 4.32 8.87
C LEU A 91 2.76 4.13 10.14
N SER A 92 2.71 2.96 10.77
CA SER A 92 3.42 2.67 12.02
C SER A 92 4.93 2.47 11.84
N LEU A 93 5.34 1.97 10.67
CA LEU A 93 6.74 1.68 10.32
C LEU A 93 7.42 2.82 9.56
N SER A 94 6.66 3.80 9.08
CA SER A 94 7.16 4.97 8.37
C SER A 94 8.21 5.75 9.19
N GLU A 95 9.22 6.30 8.52
CA GLU A 95 10.22 7.19 9.13
C GLU A 95 9.63 8.57 9.47
N HIS A 96 8.48 8.93 8.90
CA HIS A 96 7.80 10.20 9.15
C HIS A 96 7.05 10.19 10.47
N LEU A 97 7.41 11.09 11.38
CA LEU A 97 6.74 11.23 12.69
C LEU A 97 5.22 11.40 12.54
N ILE A 98 4.78 12.20 11.57
CA ILE A 98 3.35 12.44 11.33
C ILE A 98 2.61 11.15 10.97
N ALA A 99 3.23 10.21 10.25
CA ALA A 99 2.59 8.94 9.91
C ALA A 99 2.40 8.07 11.16
N ARG A 100 3.45 7.96 11.99
CA ARG A 100 3.40 7.17 13.23
C ARG A 100 2.37 7.73 14.23
N GLU A 101 2.25 9.05 14.33
CA GLU A 101 1.23 9.70 15.17
C GLU A 101 -0.19 9.34 14.72
N GLN A 102 -0.44 9.22 13.41
CA GLN A 102 -1.75 8.79 12.89
C GLN A 102 -2.03 7.32 13.21
N ALA A 103 -1.03 6.44 13.08
CA ALA A 103 -1.15 5.04 13.47
C ALA A 103 -1.47 4.90 14.96
N ASP A 104 -0.76 5.63 15.83
CA ASP A 104 -1.02 5.62 17.27
C ASP A 104 -2.43 6.13 17.62
N ALA A 105 -2.87 7.23 17.00
CA ALA A 105 -4.23 7.73 17.18
C ALA A 105 -5.29 6.71 16.72
N TYR A 106 -5.05 6.02 15.61
CA TYR A 106 -5.93 4.97 15.11
C TYR A 106 -6.04 3.81 16.11
N ARG A 107 -4.90 3.30 16.58
CA ARG A 107 -4.85 2.21 17.57
C ARG A 107 -5.57 2.56 18.88
N LEU A 108 -5.43 3.80 19.36
CA LEU A 108 -6.11 4.25 20.58
C LEU A 108 -7.64 4.29 20.44
N THR A 109 -8.14 4.58 19.24
CA THR A 109 -9.58 4.65 18.95
C THR A 109 -10.19 3.32 18.52
N HIS A 110 -9.36 2.34 18.15
CA HIS A 110 -9.76 1.00 17.70
C HIS A 110 -9.06 -0.12 18.49
N PRO A 111 -9.24 -0.19 19.83
CA PRO A 111 -8.51 -1.12 20.69
C PRO A 111 -8.80 -2.61 20.44
N GLY A 112 -9.84 -2.93 19.64
CA GLY A 112 -10.21 -4.30 19.27
C GLY A 112 -9.84 -4.68 17.84
N GLU A 113 -9.24 -3.78 17.06
CA GLU A 113 -8.73 -4.10 15.74
C GLU A 113 -7.47 -4.94 15.87
N ASP A 114 -7.37 -5.99 15.05
CA ASP A 114 -6.21 -6.87 15.04
C ASP A 114 -5.19 -6.38 13.99
N PHE A 115 -4.02 -5.99 14.49
CA PHE A 115 -2.90 -5.46 13.71
C PHE A 115 -1.76 -6.46 13.56
N PHE A 116 -1.99 -7.73 13.92
CA PHE A 116 -1.01 -8.81 13.86
C PHE A 116 -1.39 -9.89 12.84
#